data_AF-A0A2V9KKB9-F1
#
_entry.id   AF-A0A2V9KKB9-F1
#
_cell.length_a   1.000
_cell.length_b   1.000
_cell.length_c   1.000
_cell.angle_alpha   90.00
_cell.angle_beta   90.00
_cell.angle_gamma   90.00
#
_symmetry.space_group_name_H-M   'P 1'
#
loop_
_entity.id
_entity.type
_entity.pdbx_description
1 polymer ?
#
loop_
_entity_poly.entity_id
_entity_poly.type
_entity_poly.pdbx_seq_one_letter_code
_entity_poly.pdbx_strand_id
1 'polypeptide(L)' 'ALSVSVQNVQGFVLGGHGDAMVPVPRYTTVAGIPVGELMPKEQLDQIITRTRSGGAEIVNLLKAGSAYYA' A
#
# COMPACT_ATOMS: atom_id res chain seq x y z
N ALA A 1 -2.79 -11.30 2.11
CA ALA A 1 -2.03 -11.13 0.85
C ALA A 1 -0.64 -11.68 1.06
N LEU A 2 -0.28 -12.76 0.38
CA LEU A 2 1.06 -13.35 0.24
C LEU A 2 1.83 -13.90 1.47
N SER A 3 1.63 -13.40 2.69
CA SER A 3 2.30 -13.94 3.90
C SER A 3 3.82 -14.10 3.76
N VAL A 4 4.48 -13.07 3.22
CA VAL A 4 5.93 -13.01 2.98
C VAL A 4 6.61 -12.00 3.90
N SER A 5 7.94 -12.06 3.99
CA SER A 5 8.72 -11.02 4.68
C SER A 5 8.51 -9.65 4.03
N VAL A 6 8.26 -8.62 4.84
CA VAL A 6 8.17 -7.23 4.39
C VAL A 6 9.45 -6.74 3.72
N GLN A 7 10.61 -7.29 4.09
CA GLN A 7 11.90 -6.94 3.49
C GLN A 7 11.99 -7.29 2.00
N ASN A 8 11.15 -8.23 1.54
CA ASN A 8 11.09 -8.64 0.15
C ASN A 8 10.04 -7.86 -0.66
N VAL A 9 9.27 -6.96 -0.04
CA VAL A 9 8.21 -6.22 -0.72
C VAL A 9 8.72 -4.83 -1.09
N GLN A 10 8.66 -4.49 -2.38
CA GLN A 10 8.92 -3.14 -2.85
C GLN A 10 7.62 -2.55 -3.38
N GLY A 11 7.14 -1.49 -2.73
CA GLY A 11 6.03 -0.68 -3.19
C GLY A 11 6.51 0.56 -3.93
N PHE A 12 5.99 0.81 -5.12
CA PHE A 12 6.34 2.00 -5.90
C PHE A 12 5.15 2.95 -6.01
N VAL A 13 5.31 4.17 -5.49
CA VAL A 13 4.27 5.20 -5.44
C VAL A 13 4.88 6.55 -5.83
N LEU A 14 4.17 7.29 -6.66
CA LEU A 14 4.47 8.66 -7.05
C LEU A 14 3.37 9.62 -6.55
N GLY A 15 3.62 10.92 -6.65
CA GLY A 15 2.63 11.95 -6.30
C GLY A 15 2.56 12.24 -4.80
N GLY A 16 1.35 12.56 -4.33
CA GLY A 16 1.07 12.94 -2.94
C GLY A 16 0.32 11.88 -2.14
N HIS A 17 -0.33 12.29 -1.06
CA HIS A 17 -1.21 11.42 -0.27
C HIS A 17 -2.67 11.52 -0.77
N GLY A 18 -3.54 10.62 -0.32
CA GLY A 18 -4.96 10.66 -0.68
C GLY A 18 -5.16 10.58 -2.19
N ASP A 19 -6.06 11.37 -2.75
CA ASP A 19 -6.39 11.34 -4.18
C ASP A 19 -5.21 11.69 -5.10
N ALA A 20 -4.20 12.40 -4.61
CA ALA A 20 -2.98 12.71 -5.34
C ALA A 20 -1.98 11.54 -5.41
N MET A 21 -2.24 10.43 -4.72
CA MET A 21 -1.39 9.23 -4.75
C MET A 21 -1.49 8.53 -6.10
N VAL A 22 -0.33 8.27 -6.71
CA VAL A 22 -0.19 7.55 -7.99
C VAL A 22 0.55 6.22 -7.73
N PRO A 23 -0.19 5.14 -7.41
CA PRO A 23 0.40 3.81 -7.24
C PRO A 23 0.85 3.28 -8.60
N VAL A 24 1.99 2.58 -8.65
CA VAL A 24 2.51 1.98 -9.89
C VAL A 24 2.64 0.46 -9.75
N PRO A 25 1.53 -0.31 -9.82
CA PRO A 25 1.52 -1.77 -9.67
C PRO A 25 2.57 -2.51 -10.50
N ARG A 26 2.88 -2.00 -11.70
CA ARG A 26 3.86 -2.59 -12.61
C ARG A 26 5.30 -2.57 -12.07
N TYR A 27 5.63 -1.64 -11.16
CA TYR A 27 6.92 -1.56 -10.50
C TYR A 27 6.87 -1.97 -9.02
N THR A 28 5.70 -2.38 -8.52
CA THR A 28 5.56 -2.97 -7.20
C THR A 28 5.82 -4.47 -7.30
N THR A 29 6.76 -4.99 -6.50
CA THR A 29 7.20 -6.38 -6.58
C THR A 29 7.30 -7.06 -5.21
N VAL A 30 7.30 -8.39 -5.22
CA VAL A 30 7.73 -9.23 -4.10
C VAL A 30 8.89 -10.10 -4.59
N ALA A 31 10.08 -9.89 -4.01
CA ALA A 31 11.33 -10.54 -4.42
C ALA A 31 11.58 -10.46 -5.95
N GLY A 32 11.22 -9.32 -6.56
CA GLY A 32 11.36 -9.09 -8.01
C GLY A 32 10.18 -9.57 -8.87
N ILE A 33 9.22 -10.32 -8.31
CA ILE A 33 8.02 -10.77 -9.04
C ILE A 33 6.94 -9.67 -8.99
N PRO A 34 6.38 -9.21 -10.12
CA PRO A 34 5.32 -8.21 -10.13
C PRO A 34 4.09 -8.64 -9.33
N VAL A 35 3.55 -7.74 -8.51
CA VAL A 35 2.40 -8.07 -7.65
C VAL A 35 1.13 -8.49 -8.41
N GLY A 36 0.98 -8.07 -9.67
CA GLY A 36 -0.12 -8.47 -10.53
C GLY A 36 -0.10 -9.94 -10.96
N GLU A 37 1.05 -10.62 -10.82
CA GLU A 37 1.18 -12.06 -11.05
C GLU A 37 0.91 -12.88 -9.78
N LEU A 38 0.93 -12.23 -8.61
CA LEU A 38 0.86 -12.89 -7.30
C LEU A 38 -0.53 -12.84 -6.68
N MET A 39 -1.38 -11.90 -7.11
CA MET A 39 -2.74 -11.77 -6.59
C MET A 39 -3.70 -11.20 -7.65
N PRO A 40 -5.01 -11.44 -7.49
CA PRO A 40 -6.03 -10.85 -8.35
C PRO A 40 -6.03 -9.33 -8.28
N LYS A 41 -6.45 -8.69 -9.38
CA LYS A 41 -6.54 -7.23 -9.49
C LYS A 41 -7.40 -6.62 -8.38
N GLU A 42 -8.51 -7.26 -8.04
CA GLU A 42 -9.47 -6.77 -7.04
C GLU A 42 -8.82 -6.71 -5.66
N GLN A 43 -8.02 -7.71 -5.30
CA GLN A 43 -7.29 -7.74 -4.04
C GLN A 43 -6.21 -6.64 -4.01
N LEU A 44 -5.51 -6.44 -5.13
CA LEU A 44 -4.51 -5.39 -5.24
C LEU A 44 -5.14 -3.98 -5.15
N ASP A 45 -6.28 -3.77 -5.80
CA ASP A 45 -7.01 -2.50 -5.76
C ASP A 45 -7.52 -2.19 -4.34
N GLN A 46 -7.94 -3.19 -3.57
CA GLN A 46 -8.28 -3.02 -2.14
C GLN A 46 -7.07 -2.57 -1.31
N ILE A 47 -5.89 -3.18 -1.53
CA ILE A 47 -4.65 -2.78 -0.85
C ILE A 47 -4.27 -1.34 -1.22
N ILE A 48 -4.35 -0.98 -2.49
CA ILE A 48 -4.09 0.38 -2.98
C ILE A 48 -5.06 1.38 -2.33
N THR A 49 -6.35 1.03 -2.25
CA THR A 49 -7.38 1.88 -1.64
C THR A 49 -7.09 2.10 -0.16
N ARG A 50 -6.75 1.03 0.58
CA ARG A 50 -6.36 1.13 1.99
C ARG A 50 -5.07 1.93 2.19
N THR A 51 -4.11 1.81 1.28
CA THR A 51 -2.86 2.60 1.31
C THR A 51 -3.17 4.09 1.17
N ARG A 52 -4.07 4.44 0.25
CA ARG A 52 -4.52 5.83 0.02
C ARG A 52 -5.11 6.46 1.29
N SER A 53 -5.86 5.69 2.07
CA SER A 53 -6.52 6.13 3.30
C SER A 53 -5.79 5.73 4.59
N GLY A 54 -4.57 5.19 4.51
CA GLY A 54 -3.87 4.61 5.66
C GLY A 54 -3.64 5.61 6.80
N GLY A 55 -3.33 6.88 6.48
CA GLY A 55 -3.23 7.93 7.49
C GLY A 55 -4.55 8.18 8.22
N ALA A 56 -5.66 8.23 7.47
CA ALA A 56 -6.99 8.38 8.05
C ALA A 56 -7.42 7.15 8.86
N GLU A 57 -7.01 5.95 8.44
CA GLU A 57 -7.21 4.71 9.21
C GLU A 57 -6.59 4.84 10.61
N ILE A 58 -5.35 5.32 10.71
CA ILE A 58 -4.68 5.51 12.01
C ILE A 58 -5.32 6.63 12.83
N VAL A 59 -5.67 7.77 12.22
CA VAL A 59 -6.39 8.86 12.92
C VAL A 59 -7.70 8.36 13.52
N ASN A 60 -8.45 7.56 12.76
CA ASN A 60 -9.72 6.97 13.20
C ASN A 60 -9.54 5.97 14.35
N LEU A 61 -8.40 5.29 14.44
CA LEU A 61 -8.08 4.38 15.54
C LEU A 61 -7.62 5.14 16.79
N LEU A 62 -6.75 6.14 16.63
CA LEU A 62 -6.19 6.91 17.75
C LEU A 62 -7.17 7.92 18.35
N LYS A 63 -8.17 8.38 17.58
CA LYS A 63 -9.19 9.40 17.93
C LYS A 63 -8.67 10.80 18.21
N ALA A 64 -7.45 10.93 18.72
CA ALA A 64 -6.74 12.19 18.92
C ALA A 64 -5.27 11.99 18.55
N GLY A 65 -4.85 12.56 17.42
CA GLY A 65 -3.50 12.41 16.87
C GLY A 65 -3.46 11.68 15.53
N SER A 66 -2.25 11.50 15.00
CA SER A 66 -2.00 10.83 13.70
C SER A 66 -0.82 9.86 13.83
N ALA A 67 -0.56 9.07 12.79
CA ALA A 67 0.56 8.13 12.78
C ALA A 67 1.91 8.83 13.02
N TYR A 68 2.79 8.20 13.81
CA TYR A 68 4.08 8.78 14.20
C TYR A 68 5.25 7.78 14.20
N TYR A 69 4.98 6.47 14.16
CA TYR A 69 6.00 5.45 13.84
C TYR A 69 5.99 5.20 12.34
N ALA A 70 7.16 5.36 11.69
CA ALA A 70 7.38 5.12 10.27
C ALA A 70 8.72 4.43 10.06
#